data_AF-A0A914NPM4-F1
#
_entry.id   AF-A0A914NPM4-F1
#
_cell.length_a   1.000
_cell.length_b   1.000
_cell.length_c   1.000
_cell.angle_alpha   90.00
_cell.angle_beta   90.00
_cell.angle_gamma   90.00
#
_symmetry.space_group_name_H-M   'P 1'
#
loop_
_entity.id
_entity.type
_entity.pdbx_description
1 polymer ?
#
loop_
_entity_poly.entity_id
_entity_poly.type
_entity_poly.pdbx_seq_one_letter_code
_entity_poly.pdbx_strand_id
1 'polypeptide(L)'
;MAQKIHSSGFDSAIKGNKEKEDKFMKECLEMFGIKIEREKMEVNKGKRTQAKLCLNNLWGRFSLRNFGLSQCKITDDPNELAKMCDDPSITINAIDELTEDVILINYIKKKLLF
;
A
#
# COMPACT_ATOMS: atom_id res chain seq x y z
N MET A 1 -4.89 -9.45 4.72
CA MET A 1 -5.53 -8.63 5.77
C MET A 1 -6.78 -9.30 6.34
N ALA A 2 -7.71 -9.79 5.51
CA ALA A 2 -8.88 -10.57 5.93
C ALA A 2 -8.58 -11.69 6.96
N GLN A 3 -7.61 -12.55 6.66
CA GLN A 3 -7.21 -13.66 7.54
C GLN A 3 -6.73 -13.21 8.94
N LYS A 4 -6.10 -12.04 9.04
CA LYS A 4 -5.70 -11.45 10.32
C LYS A 4 -6.92 -11.01 11.13
N ILE A 5 -7.93 -10.45 10.46
CA ILE A 5 -9.17 -9.99 11.08
C ILE A 5 -9.97 -11.21 11.56
N HIS A 6 -10.19 -12.19 10.68
CA HIS A 6 -10.84 -13.46 11.01
C HIS A 6 -10.21 -14.14 12.23
N SER A 7 -8.88 -14.30 12.22
CA SER A 7 -8.15 -14.96 13.30
C SER A 7 -8.06 -14.14 14.60
N SER A 8 -8.45 -12.87 14.57
CA SER A 8 -8.46 -12.02 15.77
C SER A 8 -9.75 -12.17 16.58
N GLY A 9 -10.83 -12.67 15.96
CA GLY A 9 -12.15 -12.71 16.59
C GLY A 9 -12.78 -11.31 16.75
N PHE A 10 -14.05 -11.29 17.14
CA PHE A 10 -14.69 -10.05 17.59
C PHE A 10 -14.16 -9.63 18.97
N ASP A 11 -14.11 -8.32 19.19
CA ASP A 11 -13.79 -7.76 20.50
C ASP A 11 -14.84 -8.18 21.53
N SER A 12 -14.43 -8.31 22.80
CA SER A 12 -15.29 -8.65 23.94
C SER A 12 -16.54 -7.75 24.05
N ALA A 13 -16.43 -6.49 23.62
CA ALA A 13 -17.52 -5.51 23.65
C ALA A 13 -18.54 -5.66 22.50
N ILE A 14 -18.19 -6.38 21.44
CA ILE A 14 -18.99 -6.56 20.21
C ILE A 14 -19.51 -7.99 20.10
N LYS A 15 -18.77 -8.95 20.66
CA LYS A 15 -19.07 -10.39 20.63
C LYS A 15 -20.46 -10.65 21.23
N GLY A 16 -21.38 -11.14 20.39
CA GLY A 16 -22.74 -11.51 20.80
C GLY A 16 -23.83 -10.49 20.47
N ASN A 17 -23.47 -9.29 19.98
CA ASN A 17 -24.44 -8.34 19.44
C ASN A 17 -24.40 -8.37 17.90
N LYS A 18 -25.41 -9.01 17.29
CA LYS A 18 -25.52 -9.18 15.83
C LYS A 18 -25.48 -7.86 15.06
N GLU A 19 -26.07 -6.78 15.59
CA GLU A 19 -26.11 -5.48 14.92
C GLU A 19 -24.72 -4.81 14.89
N LYS A 20 -23.95 -4.95 15.98
CA LYS A 20 -22.58 -4.41 16.04
C LYS A 20 -21.61 -5.23 15.18
N GLU A 21 -21.80 -6.55 15.10
CA GLU A 21 -21.03 -7.42 14.23
C GLU A 21 -21.26 -7.09 12.74
N ASP A 22 -22.52 -6.88 12.35
CA ASP A 22 -22.88 -6.52 10.96
C ASP A 22 -22.36 -5.14 10.59
N LYS A 23 -22.48 -4.16 11.49
CA LYS A 23 -21.90 -2.83 11.31
C LYS A 23 -20.38 -2.89 11.10
N PHE A 24 -19.67 -3.69 11.89
CA PHE A 24 -18.23 -3.86 11.75
C PHE A 24 -17.84 -4.52 10.40
N MET A 25 -18.61 -5.50 9.93
CA MET A 25 -18.37 -6.13 8.62
C MET A 25 -18.60 -5.12 7.49
N LYS A 26 -19.65 -4.30 7.58
CA LYS A 26 -19.94 -3.26 6.60
C LYS A 26 -18.85 -2.20 6.56
N GLU A 27 -18.42 -1.70 7.71
CA GLU A 27 -17.31 -0.75 7.83
C GLU A 27 -16.01 -1.31 7.23
N CYS A 28 -15.72 -2.60 7.46
CA CYS A 28 -14.54 -3.23 6.86
C CYS A 28 -14.62 -3.35 5.34
N LEU A 29 -15.82 -3.60 4.80
CA LEU A 29 -16.05 -3.67 3.37
C LEU A 29 -15.97 -2.28 2.73
N GLU A 30 -16.60 -1.27 3.32
CA GLU A 30 -16.65 0.10 2.79
C GLU A 30 -15.27 0.76 2.83
N MET A 31 -14.52 0.64 3.92
CA MET A 31 -13.22 1.31 4.06
C MET A 31 -12.07 0.55 3.41
N PHE A 32 -12.05 -0.78 3.52
CA PHE A 32 -10.89 -1.59 3.11
C PHE A 32 -11.17 -2.49 1.91
N GLY A 33 -12.42 -2.58 1.45
CA GLY A 33 -12.82 -3.52 0.40
C GLY A 33 -12.72 -5.00 0.84
N ILE A 34 -12.67 -5.26 2.15
CA ILE A 34 -12.43 -6.61 2.68
C ILE A 34 -13.77 -7.22 3.11
N LYS A 35 -14.18 -8.28 2.42
CA LYS A 35 -15.32 -9.10 2.83
C LYS A 35 -14.93 -9.97 4.02
N ILE A 36 -15.65 -9.82 5.13
CA ILE A 36 -15.49 -10.60 6.35
C ILE A 36 -16.63 -11.60 6.47
N GLU A 37 -16.32 -12.83 6.84
CA GLU A 37 -17.31 -13.89 7.05
C GLU A 37 -17.45 -14.19 8.54
N ARG A 38 -18.67 -14.05 9.08
CA ARG A 38 -18.95 -14.28 10.50
C ARG A 38 -18.48 -15.65 11.01
N GLU A 39 -18.65 -16.68 10.18
CA GLU A 39 -18.39 -18.07 10.53
C GLU A 39 -16.90 -18.36 10.66
N LYS A 40 -16.05 -17.54 10.01
CA LYS A 40 -14.59 -17.67 10.05
C LYS A 40 -13.95 -16.79 11.13
N MET A 41 -14.76 -16.04 11.89
CA MET A 41 -14.31 -15.12 12.92
C MET A 41 -14.01 -15.86 14.23
N GLU A 42 -12.95 -16.68 14.21
CA GLU A 42 -12.49 -17.48 15.35
C GLU A 42 -11.14 -16.97 15.87
N VAL A 43 -11.01 -16.85 17.20
CA VAL A 43 -9.74 -16.42 17.82
C VAL A 43 -8.71 -17.53 17.68
N ASN A 44 -7.77 -17.36 16.74
CA ASN A 44 -6.67 -18.29 16.52
C ASN A 44 -5.32 -17.56 16.54
N LYS A 45 -4.59 -17.70 17.65
CA LYS A 45 -3.29 -17.04 17.86
C LYS A 45 -2.26 -17.44 16.79
N GLY A 46 -2.23 -18.71 16.37
CA GLY A 46 -1.28 -19.19 15.37
C GLY A 46 -1.54 -18.59 13.99
N LYS A 47 -2.77 -18.70 13.49
CA LYS A 47 -3.18 -18.14 12.19
C LYS A 47 -3.02 -16.62 12.17
N ARG A 48 -3.33 -15.94 13.27
CA ARG A 48 -3.12 -14.49 13.42
C ARG A 48 -1.65 -14.11 13.27
N THR A 49 -0.75 -14.83 13.94
CA THR A 49 0.70 -14.56 13.86
C THR A 49 1.23 -14.76 12.44
N GLN A 50 0.84 -15.86 11.78
CA GLN A 50 1.22 -16.09 10.38
C GLN A 50 0.71 -14.99 9.46
N ALA A 51 -0.58 -14.66 9.55
CA ALA A 51 -1.18 -13.60 8.74
C ALA A 51 -0.51 -12.23 9.00
N LYS A 52 -0.15 -11.93 10.26
CA LYS A 52 0.58 -10.70 10.61
C LYS A 52 2.00 -10.70 10.05
N LEU A 53 2.71 -11.81 10.14
CA LEU A 53 4.06 -11.95 9.58
C LEU A 53 4.06 -11.76 8.06
N CYS A 54 3.12 -12.41 7.35
CA CYS A 54 2.96 -12.24 5.92
C CYS A 54 2.67 -10.77 5.55
N LEU A 55 1.80 -10.09 6.30
CA LEU A 55 1.52 -8.66 6.09
C LEU A 55 2.78 -7.79 6.30
N ASN A 56 3.52 -8.01 7.39
CA ASN A 56 4.72 -7.26 7.68
C ASN A 56 5.80 -7.47 6.59
N ASN A 57 5.99 -8.72 6.16
CA ASN A 57 6.93 -9.04 5.09
C ASN A 57 6.50 -8.45 3.75
N LEU A 58 5.20 -8.48 3.46
CA LEU A 58 4.63 -7.88 2.25
C LEU A 58 4.93 -6.38 2.22
N TRP A 59 4.54 -5.65 3.26
CA TRP A 59 4.80 -4.21 3.35
C TRP A 59 6.30 -3.89 3.34
N GLY A 60 7.12 -4.68 4.03
CA GLY A 60 8.58 -4.55 3.96
C GLY A 60 9.12 -4.71 2.55
N ARG A 61 8.63 -5.70 1.79
CA ARG A 61 9.02 -5.87 0.37
C ARG A 61 8.49 -4.77 -0.54
N PHE A 62 7.31 -4.21 -0.25
CA PHE A 62 6.81 -3.03 -0.96
C PHE A 62 7.68 -1.80 -0.68
N SER A 63 8.15 -1.60 0.55
CA SER A 63 9.01 -0.48 0.92
C SER A 63 10.43 -0.58 0.35
N LEU A 64 10.92 -1.79 0.08
CA LEU A 64 12.26 -2.01 -0.52
C LEU A 64 12.32 -1.77 -2.05
N ARG A 65 11.22 -1.30 -2.66
CA ARG A 65 11.10 -1.06 -4.11
C ARG A 65 11.87 0.19 -4.56
N ASN A 66 13.19 0.10 -4.66
CA ASN A 66 14.04 1.22 -5.08
C ASN A 66 14.36 1.25 -6.58
N PHE A 67 14.24 0.12 -7.30
CA PHE A 67 14.67 0.00 -8.70
C PHE A 67 13.61 -0.70 -9.57
N GLY A 68 13.44 -0.24 -10.82
CA GLY A 68 12.56 -0.88 -11.81
C GLY A 68 11.06 -0.57 -11.71
N LEU A 69 10.66 0.39 -10.88
CA LEU A 69 9.28 0.89 -10.77
C LEU A 69 9.25 2.38 -11.04
N SER A 70 8.12 2.84 -11.58
CA SER A 70 7.83 4.25 -11.80
C SER A 70 7.80 5.01 -10.48
N GLN A 71 8.58 6.08 -10.41
CA GLN A 71 8.63 7.05 -9.33
C GLN A 71 8.14 8.38 -9.89
N CYS A 72 7.44 9.14 -9.06
CA CYS A 72 7.01 10.49 -9.42
C CYS A 72 7.78 11.49 -8.57
N LYS A 73 8.37 12.50 -9.20
CA LYS A 73 8.90 13.68 -8.52
C LYS A 73 8.15 14.91 -9.00
N ILE A 74 7.65 15.68 -8.06
CA ILE A 74 7.05 16.99 -8.30
C ILE A 74 8.17 18.01 -8.10
N THR A 75 8.38 18.87 -9.09
CA THR A 75 9.38 19.94 -9.00
C THR A 75 8.87 21.19 -9.68
N ASP A 76 9.27 22.33 -9.15
CA ASP A 76 9.06 23.68 -9.68
C ASP A 76 10.34 24.26 -10.29
N ASP A 77 11.48 23.57 -10.15
CA ASP A 77 12.77 24.04 -10.64
C ASP A 77 13.16 23.39 -11.98
N PRO A 78 13.37 24.19 -13.05
CA PRO A 78 13.80 23.69 -14.36
C PRO A 78 15.16 23.00 -14.35
N ASN A 79 16.06 23.34 -13.41
CA ASN A 79 17.39 22.72 -13.34
C ASN A 79 17.32 21.29 -12.79
N GLU A 80 16.36 20.99 -11.93
CA GLU A 80 16.09 19.62 -11.49
C GLU A 80 15.61 18.74 -12.64
N LEU A 81 14.76 19.28 -13.53
CA LEU A 81 14.34 18.57 -14.74
C LEU A 81 15.53 18.28 -15.67
N ALA A 82 16.37 19.29 -15.94
CA ALA A 82 17.55 19.14 -16.78
C ALA A 82 18.49 18.06 -16.23
N LYS A 83 18.79 18.09 -14.92
CA LYS A 83 19.61 17.08 -14.23
C LYS A 83 19.04 15.66 -14.36
N MET A 84 17.72 15.50 -14.27
CA MET A 84 17.09 14.18 -14.44
C MET A 84 17.12 13.69 -15.89
N CYS A 85 17.08 14.61 -16.85
CA CYS A 85 17.15 14.28 -18.27
C CYS A 85 18.57 13.89 -18.69
N ASP A 86 19.58 14.51 -18.07
CA ASP A 86 21.00 14.22 -18.32
C ASP A 86 21.51 12.96 -17.59
N ASP A 87 20.80 12.46 -16.56
CA ASP A 87 21.22 11.29 -15.80
C ASP A 87 20.90 9.98 -16.55
N PRO A 88 21.92 9.22 -17.02
CA PRO A 88 21.71 7.98 -17.78
C PRO A 88 21.15 6.83 -16.92
N SER A 89 21.17 6.96 -15.59
CA SER A 89 20.58 5.98 -14.66
C SER A 89 19.06 6.13 -14.53
N ILE A 90 18.51 7.23 -15.05
CA ILE A 90 17.09 7.56 -14.99
C ILE A 90 16.49 7.42 -16.39
N THR A 91 15.25 6.94 -16.46
CA THR A 91 14.48 6.93 -17.71
C THR A 91 13.15 7.62 -17.43
N ILE A 92 12.95 8.78 -18.05
CA ILE A 92 11.73 9.56 -17.92
C ILE A 92 10.65 8.89 -18.79
N ASN A 93 9.51 8.61 -18.19
CA ASN A 93 8.37 8.01 -18.87
C ASN A 93 7.36 9.07 -19.31
N ALA A 94 7.10 10.07 -18.46
CA ALA A 94 6.14 11.14 -18.72
C ALA A 94 6.51 12.39 -17.92
N ILE A 95 6.13 13.55 -18.46
CA ILE A 95 6.21 14.84 -17.79
C ILE A 95 4.81 15.46 -17.92
N ASP A 96 4.16 15.70 -16.79
CA ASP A 96 2.83 16.29 -16.74
C ASP A 96 2.91 17.64 -16.02
N GLU A 97 2.36 18.69 -16.62
CA GLU A 97 2.23 20.00 -15.96
C GLU A 97 1.03 19.96 -15.00
N LEU A 98 1.28 20.14 -13.71
CA LEU A 98 0.24 20.19 -12.68
C LEU A 98 -0.34 21.61 -12.57
N THR A 99 0.53 22.61 -12.64
CA THR A 99 0.25 24.05 -12.57
C THR A 99 1.25 24.79 -13.46
N GLU A 100 1.05 26.09 -13.73
CA GLU A 100 1.93 26.94 -14.55
C GLU A 100 3.42 26.85 -14.18
N ASP A 101 3.74 26.64 -12.89
CA ASP A 101 5.13 26.56 -12.39
C ASP A 101 5.50 25.18 -11.81
N VAL A 102 4.62 24.17 -11.88
CA VAL A 102 4.85 22.87 -11.21
C VAL A 102 4.69 21.71 -12.19
N ILE A 103 5.75 20.91 -12.31
CA ILE A 103 5.78 19.73 -13.16
C ILE A 103 5.87 18.44 -12.34
N LEU A 104 5.18 17.42 -12.80
CA LEU A 104 5.26 16.04 -12.34
C LEU A 104 6.12 15.25 -13.32
N ILE A 105 7.26 14.76 -12.85
CA ILE A 105 8.15 13.92 -13.63
C ILE A 105 7.94 12.47 -13.19
N ASN A 106 7.44 11.64 -14.10
CA ASN A 106 7.37 10.20 -13.91
C ASN A 106 8.61 9.54 -14.50
N TYR A 107 9.41 8.86 -13.67
CA TYR A 107 10.67 8.28 -14.08
C TYR A 107 10.92 6.90 -13.46
N ILE A 108 11.74 6.08 -14.11
CA ILE A 108 12.19 4.78 -13.60
C ILE A 108 13.71 4.84 -13.37
N LYS A 109 14.15 4.45 -12.17
CA LYS A 109 15.58 4.23 -11.89
C LYS A 109 16.01 2.85 -12.39
N LYS A 110 16.99 2.84 -13.30
CA LYS A 110 17.64 1.61 -13.75
C LYS A 110 18.66 1.16 -12.71
N LYS A 111 18.75 -0.16 -12.53
CA LYS A 111 19.86 -0.74 -11.77
C LYS A 111 21.07 -0.78 -12.70
N LEU A 112 22.08 0.06 -12.44
CA LEU A 112 23.37 -0.04 -13.11
C LEU A 112 23.99 -1.39 -12.73
N LEU A 113 24.07 -2.30 -13.70
CA LEU A 113 24.82 -3.53 -13.59
C LEU A 113 26.26 -3.19 -13.97
N PHE A 114 27.15 -3.21 -12.97
CA PHE A 114 28.60 -3.23 -13.20
C PHE A 114 29.01 -4.63 -13.69
#